data_AF-A0A7C4B6D2-F1
#
_entry.id   AF-A0A7C4B6D2-F1
#
_cell.length_a   1.000
_cell.length_b   1.000
_cell.length_c   1.000
_cell.angle_alpha   90.00
_cell.angle_beta   90.00
_cell.angle_gamma   90.00
#
_symmetry.space_group_name_H-M   'P 1'
#
loop_
_entity.id
_entity.type
_entity.pdbx_description
1 polymer ?
#
loop_
_entity_poly.entity_id
_entity_poly.type
_entity_poly.pdbx_seq_one_letter_code
_entity_poly.pdbx_strand_id
1 'polypeptide(L)'
;NLSSNVFIEGKPAATVNSIAINTPPHIPPGGMFQKPPSNQGKIIVGSTGVFINDKPAARSGDTALTCNDPVDTPVGKVVAVGKVFIGETAAPIPKPPATPSIAERKLTNPRWKPYTMIINPRWEPTR
;
A
#
# COMPACT_ATOMS: atom_id res chain seq x y z
N ASN A 1 -10.85 10.83 -10.85
CA ASN A 1 -9.52 10.84 -10.21
C ASN A 1 -8.95 9.43 -10.25
N LEU A 2 -8.21 9.09 -11.29
CA LEU A 2 -7.59 7.77 -11.51
C LEU A 2 -6.13 8.00 -11.94
N SER A 3 -5.30 6.96 -11.91
CA SER A 3 -3.93 7.05 -12.44
C SER A 3 -3.94 7.36 -13.95
N SER A 4 -3.06 8.25 -14.41
CA SER A 4 -2.93 8.61 -15.83
C SER A 4 -2.01 7.68 -16.63
N ASN A 5 -1.18 6.89 -15.94
CA ASN A 5 -0.07 6.15 -16.52
C ASN A 5 0.06 4.70 -16.02
N VAL A 6 -0.61 4.35 -14.92
CA VAL A 6 -0.67 2.96 -14.44
C VAL A 6 -2.04 2.39 -14.79
N PHE A 7 -2.02 1.34 -15.61
CA PHE A 7 -3.20 0.65 -16.07
C PHE A 7 -3.24 -0.76 -15.51
N ILE A 8 -4.38 -1.17 -14.96
CA ILE A 8 -4.66 -2.54 -14.55
C ILE A 8 -5.64 -3.09 -15.57
N GLU A 9 -5.22 -4.12 -16.31
CA GLU A 9 -6.01 -4.71 -17.40
C GLU A 9 -6.48 -3.68 -18.45
N GLY A 10 -5.59 -2.73 -18.78
CA GLY A 10 -5.87 -1.67 -19.76
C GLY A 10 -6.76 -0.54 -19.24
N LYS A 11 -7.19 -0.56 -17.96
CA LYS A 11 -7.98 0.50 -17.34
C LYS A 11 -7.15 1.31 -16.34
N PRO A 12 -7.34 2.64 -16.27
CA PRO A 12 -6.69 3.48 -15.26
C PRO A 12 -6.85 2.94 -13.84
N ALA A 13 -5.74 2.75 -13.12
CA ALA A 13 -5.78 2.21 -11.77
C ALA A 13 -6.42 3.20 -10.78
N ALA A 14 -7.25 2.68 -9.88
CA ALA A 14 -7.86 3.43 -8.79
C ALA A 14 -6.92 3.49 -7.57
N THR A 15 -6.98 4.61 -6.85
CA THR A 15 -6.19 4.87 -5.65
C THR A 15 -7.05 5.54 -4.58
N VAL A 16 -6.51 5.79 -3.40
CA VAL A 16 -7.17 6.65 -2.41
C VAL A 16 -7.48 8.02 -3.03
N ASN A 17 -8.69 8.50 -2.76
CA ASN A 17 -9.35 9.65 -3.38
C ASN A 17 -9.87 9.45 -4.81
N SER A 18 -9.83 8.23 -5.37
CA SER A 18 -10.63 7.92 -6.55
C SER A 18 -12.12 8.01 -6.24
N ILE A 19 -12.90 8.41 -7.25
CA ILE A 19 -14.33 8.67 -7.14
C ILE A 19 -15.07 7.69 -8.04
N ALA A 20 -16.06 6.99 -7.47
CA ALA A 20 -17.10 6.27 -8.17
C ALA A 20 -18.36 7.15 -8.23
N ILE A 21 -19.07 7.11 -9.35
CA ILE A 21 -20.35 7.80 -9.53
C ILE A 21 -21.42 6.72 -9.59
N ASN A 22 -22.43 6.84 -8.73
CA ASN A 22 -23.57 5.93 -8.73
C ASN A 22 -24.40 6.12 -10.00
N THR A 23 -24.72 5.03 -10.69
CA THR A 23 -25.52 5.04 -11.91
C THR A 23 -26.49 3.85 -11.88
N PRO A 24 -27.83 4.08 -11.86
CA PRO A 24 -28.51 5.37 -11.86
C PRO A 24 -28.32 6.14 -10.52
N PRO A 25 -28.54 7.47 -10.50
CA PRO A 25 -28.61 8.24 -9.27
C PRO A 25 -29.60 7.59 -8.28
N HIS A 26 -29.25 7.50 -7.00
CA HIS A 26 -30.16 6.89 -6.05
C HIS A 26 -31.32 7.85 -5.73
N ILE A 27 -32.51 7.28 -5.55
CA ILE A 27 -33.74 7.99 -5.20
C ILE A 27 -34.02 7.69 -3.73
N PRO A 28 -34.52 8.64 -2.93
CA PRO A 28 -34.72 8.40 -1.51
C PRO A 28 -35.77 7.28 -1.34
N PRO A 29 -35.55 6.30 -0.45
CA PRO A 29 -36.51 5.21 -0.21
C PRO A 29 -37.85 5.71 0.36
N GLY A 30 -37.89 6.95 0.88
CA GLY A 30 -39.10 7.68 1.24
C GLY A 30 -38.75 9.11 1.68
N GLY A 31 -39.70 10.03 1.55
CA GLY A 31 -39.52 11.45 1.92
C GLY A 31 -38.57 12.22 0.99
N MET A 32 -38.01 13.30 1.52
CA MET A 32 -37.00 14.13 0.85
C MET A 32 -35.66 13.99 1.54
N PHE A 33 -34.56 14.07 0.79
CA PHE A 33 -33.23 14.16 1.37
C PHE A 33 -33.08 15.45 2.19
N GLN A 34 -32.41 15.37 3.34
CA GLN A 34 -31.96 16.58 4.04
C GLN A 34 -30.80 17.23 3.28
N LYS A 35 -29.88 16.40 2.76
CA LYS A 35 -28.78 16.81 1.89
C LYS A 35 -28.96 16.24 0.48
N PRO A 36 -28.95 17.06 -0.60
CA PRO A 36 -28.99 16.55 -1.96
C PRO A 36 -27.90 15.49 -2.21
N PRO A 37 -28.24 14.33 -2.82
CA PRO A 37 -27.30 13.24 -2.96
C PRO A 37 -26.23 13.60 -3.98
N SER A 38 -24.96 13.56 -3.57
CA SER A 38 -23.86 13.76 -4.52
C SER A 38 -23.72 12.60 -5.50
N ASN A 39 -24.34 11.45 -5.21
CA ASN A 39 -24.24 10.21 -5.99
C ASN A 39 -22.79 9.76 -6.17
N GLN A 40 -21.92 10.07 -5.20
CA GLN A 40 -20.51 9.75 -5.26
C GLN A 40 -20.09 8.83 -4.11
N GLY A 41 -19.12 7.98 -4.41
CA GLY A 41 -18.33 7.24 -3.43
C GLY A 41 -16.86 7.60 -3.59
N LYS A 42 -16.18 7.98 -2.53
CA LYS A 42 -14.74 8.29 -2.53
C LYS A 42 -13.97 7.22 -1.78
N ILE A 43 -12.97 6.62 -2.41
CA ILE A 43 -12.09 5.65 -1.75
C ILE A 43 -11.26 6.38 -0.69
N ILE A 44 -11.31 5.92 0.56
CA ILE A 44 -10.60 6.55 1.69
C ILE A 44 -9.57 5.62 2.35
N VAL A 45 -9.64 4.32 2.07
CA VAL A 45 -8.65 3.32 2.49
C VAL A 45 -8.05 2.70 1.23
N GLY A 46 -6.76 2.35 1.27
CA GLY A 46 -6.04 1.69 0.19
C GLY A 46 -4.97 0.76 0.76
N SER A 47 -4.08 0.28 -0.11
CA SER A 47 -2.96 -0.57 0.28
C SER A 47 -1.97 0.14 1.22
N THR A 48 -1.46 -0.58 2.22
CA THR A 48 -0.37 -0.09 3.08
C THR A 48 1.03 -0.29 2.51
N GLY A 49 1.17 -0.99 1.36
CA GLY A 49 2.47 -1.37 0.80
C GLY A 49 2.66 -1.14 -0.68
N VAL A 50 1.57 -0.96 -1.41
CA VAL A 50 1.60 -0.72 -2.85
C VAL A 50 1.03 0.65 -3.14
N PHE A 51 1.87 1.50 -3.73
CA PHE A 51 1.53 2.87 -4.08
C PHE A 51 1.52 3.00 -5.60
N ILE A 52 0.51 3.67 -6.12
CA ILE A 52 0.39 4.05 -7.53
C ILE A 52 0.37 5.56 -7.56
N ASN A 53 1.37 6.15 -8.22
CA ASN A 53 1.57 7.61 -8.25
C ASN A 53 1.55 8.22 -6.84
N ASP A 54 2.33 7.61 -5.94
CA ASP A 54 2.49 8.00 -4.52
C ASP A 54 1.20 7.99 -3.70
N LYS A 55 0.15 7.31 -4.20
CA LYS A 55 -1.13 7.14 -3.49
C LYS A 55 -1.36 5.66 -3.21
N PRO A 56 -1.88 5.31 -2.02
CA PRO A 56 -2.28 3.94 -1.71
C PRO A 56 -3.18 3.38 -2.82
N ALA A 57 -2.81 2.23 -3.38
CA ALA A 57 -3.57 1.57 -4.43
C ALA A 57 -4.88 1.01 -3.88
N ALA A 58 -5.99 1.19 -4.60
CA ALA A 58 -7.28 0.66 -4.19
C ALA A 58 -7.40 -0.84 -4.49
N ARG A 59 -8.08 -1.57 -3.61
CA ARG A 59 -8.23 -3.03 -3.62
C ARG A 59 -9.67 -3.45 -3.34
N SER A 60 -9.97 -4.71 -3.60
CA SER A 60 -11.26 -5.28 -3.20
C SER A 60 -11.41 -5.23 -1.68
N GLY A 61 -12.57 -4.74 -1.21
CA GLY A 61 -12.87 -4.59 0.21
C GLY A 61 -12.40 -3.27 0.85
N ASP A 62 -11.61 -2.45 0.14
CA ASP A 62 -11.19 -1.15 0.67
C ASP A 62 -12.41 -0.25 0.92
N THR A 63 -12.34 0.55 1.98
CA THR A 63 -13.48 1.35 2.42
C THR A 63 -13.63 2.62 1.57
N ALA A 64 -14.87 2.90 1.18
CA ALA A 64 -15.27 4.12 0.49
C ALA A 64 -16.26 4.93 1.35
N LEU A 65 -16.04 6.24 1.40
CA LEU A 65 -16.98 7.21 1.94
C LEU A 65 -18.10 7.43 0.92
N THR A 66 -19.34 7.23 1.31
CA THR A 66 -20.51 7.33 0.41
C THR A 66 -21.48 8.40 0.87
N CYS A 67 -22.26 8.93 -0.08
CA CYS A 67 -23.21 10.03 0.09
C CYS A 67 -24.48 9.67 0.87
N ASN A 68 -24.31 9.39 2.16
CA ASN A 68 -25.41 9.09 3.08
C ASN A 68 -26.05 10.38 3.61
N ASP A 69 -27.30 10.28 4.02
CA ASP A 69 -28.08 11.37 4.64
C ASP A 69 -28.29 11.04 6.12
N PRO A 70 -27.99 11.93 7.09
CA PRO A 70 -27.62 13.34 6.94
C PRO A 70 -26.13 13.63 6.66
N VAL A 71 -25.24 12.66 6.90
CA VAL A 71 -23.79 12.84 6.77
C VAL A 71 -23.20 11.67 5.99
N ASP A 72 -22.22 11.96 5.13
CA ASP A 72 -21.50 10.92 4.38
C ASP A 72 -20.86 9.91 5.34
N THR A 73 -20.99 8.61 5.05
CA THR A 73 -20.49 7.55 5.94
C THR A 73 -19.58 6.56 5.22
N PRO A 74 -18.59 5.97 5.92
CA PRO A 74 -17.61 5.06 5.35
C PRO A 74 -18.14 3.62 5.24
N VAL A 75 -19.36 3.46 4.75
CA VAL A 75 -20.04 2.15 4.65
C VAL A 75 -19.79 1.46 3.30
N GLY A 76 -19.33 2.20 2.30
CA GLY A 76 -19.01 1.65 0.99
C GLY A 76 -17.81 0.70 1.03
N LYS A 77 -17.81 -0.27 0.11
CA LYS A 77 -16.69 -1.19 -0.13
C LYS A 77 -16.38 -1.20 -1.61
N VAL A 78 -15.10 -1.11 -1.94
CA VAL A 78 -14.61 -1.28 -3.31
C VAL A 78 -14.83 -2.73 -3.71
N VAL A 79 -15.50 -2.94 -4.83
CA VAL A 79 -15.61 -4.25 -5.47
C VAL A 79 -14.63 -4.26 -6.63
N ALA A 80 -13.55 -5.03 -6.50
CA ALA A 80 -12.57 -5.19 -7.57
C ALA A 80 -12.59 -6.63 -8.10
N VAL A 81 -12.51 -6.77 -9.42
CA VAL A 81 -12.39 -8.04 -10.15
C VAL A 81 -11.26 -7.91 -11.15
N GLY A 82 -10.58 -9.01 -11.45
CA GLY A 82 -9.48 -9.05 -12.42
C GLY A 82 -8.41 -10.06 -12.03
N LYS A 83 -7.29 -10.01 -12.75
CA LYS A 83 -6.13 -10.91 -12.57
C LYS A 83 -5.07 -10.35 -11.63
N VAL A 84 -5.12 -9.05 -11.32
CA VAL A 84 -4.12 -8.37 -10.49
C VAL A 84 -4.60 -8.30 -9.05
N PHE A 85 -3.85 -8.92 -8.14
CA PHE A 85 -4.07 -8.86 -6.70
C PHE A 85 -3.03 -7.95 -6.06
N ILE A 86 -3.50 -6.90 -5.39
CA ILE A 86 -2.65 -5.94 -4.69
C ILE A 86 -2.65 -6.29 -3.19
N GLY A 87 -1.46 -6.53 -2.65
CA GLY A 87 -1.27 -6.93 -1.25
C GLY A 87 -1.20 -5.75 -0.26
N GLU A 88 -0.90 -6.09 0.99
CA GLU A 88 -0.45 -5.18 2.04
C GLU A 88 1.06 -5.34 2.24
N THR A 89 1.67 -4.41 2.97
CA THR A 89 2.97 -4.72 3.56
C THR A 89 2.75 -5.72 4.70
N ALA A 90 3.05 -7.01 4.50
CA ALA A 90 3.60 -7.77 5.62
C ALA A 90 4.96 -7.12 5.87
N ALA A 91 5.09 -6.29 6.91
CA ALA A 91 6.30 -5.49 7.17
C ALA A 91 7.57 -6.29 6.82
N PRO A 92 8.38 -5.91 5.82
CA PRO A 92 9.69 -6.50 5.70
C PRO A 92 10.48 -5.91 6.85
N ILE A 93 10.78 -6.73 7.87
CA ILE A 93 12.12 -6.63 8.43
C ILE A 93 13.01 -6.80 7.20
N PRO A 94 13.82 -5.81 6.79
CA PRO A 94 14.78 -6.04 5.73
C PRO A 94 15.60 -7.23 6.20
N LYS A 95 15.44 -8.40 5.56
CA LYS A 95 16.35 -9.51 5.79
C LYS A 95 17.71 -8.92 5.46
N PRO A 96 18.63 -8.78 6.45
CA PRO A 96 19.95 -8.30 6.15
C PRO A 96 20.46 -9.14 4.98
N PRO A 97 21.14 -8.54 3.98
CA PRO A 97 21.70 -9.33 2.90
C PRO A 97 22.43 -10.51 3.53
N ALA A 98 22.09 -11.72 3.10
CA ALA A 98 22.70 -12.92 3.63
C ALA A 98 24.21 -12.68 3.63
N THR A 99 24.86 -12.79 4.79
CA THR A 99 26.31 -12.60 4.89
C THR A 99 26.92 -13.55 3.86
N PRO A 100 27.54 -13.06 2.77
CA PRO A 100 28.00 -13.95 1.71
C PRO A 100 29.02 -14.90 2.32
N SER A 101 28.95 -16.16 1.91
CA SER A 101 29.87 -17.19 2.35
C SER A 101 31.32 -16.77 2.09
N ILE A 102 32.27 -17.35 2.83
CA ILE A 102 33.70 -17.08 2.60
C ILE A 102 34.09 -17.37 1.13
N ALA A 103 33.45 -18.37 0.50
CA ALA A 103 33.67 -18.71 -0.90
C ALA A 103 33.19 -17.58 -1.85
N GLU A 104 31.99 -17.05 -1.64
CA GLU A 104 31.42 -15.96 -2.45
C GLU A 104 32.19 -14.64 -2.29
N ARG A 105 32.71 -14.36 -1.08
CA ARG A 105 33.56 -13.19 -0.83
C ARG A 105 34.90 -13.24 -1.55
N LYS A 106 35.50 -14.44 -1.68
CA LYS A 106 36.77 -14.64 -2.40
C LYS A 106 36.59 -14.51 -3.92
N LEU A 107 35.43 -14.92 -4.45
CA LEU A 107 35.10 -14.78 -5.87
C LEU A 107 34.91 -13.32 -6.28
N THR A 108 34.30 -12.52 -5.41
CA THR A 108 33.97 -11.12 -5.69
C THR A 108 35.12 -10.16 -5.36
N ASN A 109 36.00 -10.53 -4.44
CA ASN A 109 37.22 -9.80 -4.13
C ASN A 109 38.38 -10.79 -3.85
N PRO A 110 39.22 -11.11 -4.85
CA PRO A 110 40.32 -12.07 -4.70
C PRO A 110 41.36 -11.66 -3.64
N ARG A 111 41.41 -10.38 -3.26
CA ARG A 111 42.32 -9.85 -2.23
C ARG A 111 41.70 -9.86 -0.82
N TRP A 112 40.46 -10.30 -0.68
CA TRP A 112 39.80 -10.35 0.62
C TRP A 112 40.45 -11.41 1.52
N LYS A 113 40.91 -10.98 2.69
CA LYS A 113 41.32 -11.85 3.79
C LYS A 113 40.35 -11.61 4.96
N PRO A 114 39.96 -12.66 5.72
CA PRO A 114 39.19 -12.44 6.92
C PRO A 114 40.01 -11.56 7.87
N TYR A 115 39.39 -10.52 8.42
CA TYR A 115 39.98 -9.76 9.52
C TYR A 115 40.11 -10.71 10.71
N THR A 116 41.33 -11.10 11.05
CA THR A 116 41.61 -11.69 12.36
C THR A 116 41.41 -10.57 13.36
N MET A 117 40.34 -10.61 14.15
CA MET A 117 40.26 -9.76 15.34
C MET A 117 41.41 -10.17 16.26
N ILE A 118 42.48 -9.37 16.28
CA ILE A 118 43.45 -9.42 17.36
C ILE A 118 42.75 -8.75 18.54
N ILE A 119 42.03 -9.55 19.32
CA ILE A 119 41.59 -9.14 20.64
C ILE A 119 42.87 -8.94 21.46
N ASN A 120 43.31 -7.69 21.63
CA ASN A 120 44.37 -7.37 22.60
C ASN A 120 43.82 -7.68 24.00
N PRO A 121 44.29 -8.73 24.69
CA PRO A 121 43.80 -9.05 26.02
C PRO A 121 44.68 -8.31 27.02
N ARG A 122 44.45 -7.01 27.23
CA ARG A 122 44.90 -6.30 28.44
C ARG A 122 44.44 -4.85 28.46
N TRP A 123 43.33 -4.64 29.13
CA TRP A 123 43.11 -3.43 29.91
C TRP A 123 42.55 -3.90 31.26
N GLU A 124 43.44 -4.16 32.22
CA GLU A 124 43.06 -4.29 33.62
C GLU A 124 43.10 -2.88 34.22
N PRO A 125 42.01 -2.39 34.84
CA PRO A 125 42.05 -1.11 35.53
C PRO A 125 42.82 -1.29 36.85
N THR A 126 43.93 -0.57 37.00
CA THR A 126 44.62 -0.43 38.28
C THR A 126 43.67 0.19 39.31
N ARG A 127 43.60 -0.43 40.50
CA ARG A 127 42.81 -0.01 41.66
C ARG A 127 43.15 1.39 42.14
#